data_AF-A0A924JDE2-F1
#
_entry.id   AF-A0A924JDE2-F1
#
_cell.length_a   1.000
_cell.length_b   1.000
_cell.length_c   1.000
_cell.angle_alpha   90.00
_cell.angle_beta   90.00
_cell.angle_gamma   90.00
#
_symmetry.space_group_name_H-M   'P 1'
#
loop_
_entity.id
_entity.type
_entity.pdbx_description
1 polymer ?
#
loop_
_entity_poly.entity_id
_entity_poly.type
_entity_poly.pdbx_seq_one_letter_code
_entity_poly.pdbx_strand_id
1 'polypeptide(L)' 'AQVQALQQAFAASESRLNAGSINAVEYNISKTNVDRARASLVQAKYDYVFRIKILDFYQNKPLTF' A
#
# COMPACT_ATOMS: atom_id res chain seq x y z
N ALA A 1 7.60 -5.95 -4.40
CA ALA A 1 7.08 -4.60 -4.02
C ALA A 1 6.74 -4.56 -2.52
N GLN A 2 6.88 -3.42 -1.84
CA GLN A 2 6.69 -3.29 -0.37
C GLN A 2 5.36 -3.86 0.14
N VAL A 3 4.27 -3.70 -0.63
CA VAL A 3 2.95 -4.29 -0.33
C VAL A 3 3.01 -5.82 -0.26
N GLN A 4 3.70 -6.46 -1.20
CA GLN A 4 3.82 -7.93 -1.21
C GLN A 4 4.60 -8.44 -0.01
N ALA A 5 5.70 -7.77 0.38
CA ALA A 5 6.47 -8.15 1.55
C ALA A 5 5.64 -8.05 2.84
N LEU A 6 4.87 -6.96 2.99
CA LEU A 6 3.99 -6.77 4.15
C LEU A 6 2.78 -7.70 4.13
N GLN A 7 2.29 -8.09 2.95
CA GLN A 7 1.24 -9.09 2.81
C GLN A 7 1.72 -10.48 3.24
N GLN A 8 2.94 -10.87 2.86
CA GLN A 8 3.55 -12.12 3.32
C GLN A 8 3.81 -12.10 4.83
N ALA A 9 4.29 -10.97 5.37
CA ALA A 9 4.46 -10.79 6.80
C ALA A 9 3.13 -10.89 7.57
N PHE A 10 2.04 -10.35 7.01
CA PHE A 10 0.70 -10.46 7.57
C PHE A 10 0.20 -11.90 7.57
N ALA A 11 0.35 -12.64 6.47
CA ALA A 11 -0.01 -14.07 6.40
C ALA A 11 0.79 -14.93 7.40
N ALA A 12 2.07 -14.61 7.61
CA ALA A 12 2.88 -15.26 8.64
C ALA A 12 2.39 -14.93 10.05
N SER A 13 1.97 -13.69 10.32
CA SER A 13 1.40 -13.29 11.61
C SER A 13 0.05 -13.97 11.87
N GLU A 14 -0.81 -14.10 10.86
CA GLU A 14 -2.06 -14.86 10.97
C GLU A 14 -1.81 -16.32 11.35
N SER A 15 -0.85 -16.97 10.68
CA SER A 15 -0.43 -18.34 11.00
C SER A 15 0.08 -18.47 12.44
N ARG A 16 0.91 -17.51 12.89
CA ARG A 16 1.43 -17.48 14.26
C ARG A 16 0.33 -17.23 15.31
N LEU A 17 -0.67 -16.41 14.99
CA LEU A 17 -1.79 -16.14 15.91
C LEU A 17 -2.64 -17.41 16.08
N ASN A 18 -2.93 -18.11 14.98
CA ASN A 18 -3.67 -19.38 15.01
C ASN A 18 -2.92 -20.47 15.79
N ALA A 19 -1.59 -20.44 15.76
CA ALA A 19 -0.73 -21.31 16.56
C ALA A 19 -0.55 -20.83 18.02
N GLY A 20 -1.18 -19.72 18.43
CA GLY A 20 -1.03 -19.14 19.77
C GLY A 20 0.36 -18.57 20.07
N SER A 21 1.20 -18.40 19.05
CA SER A 21 2.60 -17.96 19.17
C SER A 21 2.77 -16.43 19.19
N ILE A 22 1.73 -15.69 18.81
CA ILE A 22 1.66 -14.22 18.94
C ILE A 22 0.32 -13.81 19.55
N ASN A 23 0.25 -12.60 20.08
CA ASN A 23 -0.98 -12.04 20.64
C ASN A 23 -1.75 -11.18 19.62
N ALA A 24 -2.97 -10.77 20.01
CA ALA A 24 -3.84 -9.96 19.18
C ALA A 24 -3.26 -8.56 18.84
N VAL A 25 -2.38 -8.01 19.68
CA VAL A 25 -1.76 -6.70 19.42
C VAL A 25 -0.76 -6.80 18.28
N GLU A 26 0.10 -7.82 18.29
CA GLU A 26 1.10 -8.08 17.23
C GLU A 26 0.42 -8.36 15.88
N TYR A 27 -0.66 -9.14 15.90
CA TYR A 27 -1.49 -9.36 14.71
C TYR A 27 -2.08 -8.06 14.17
N ASN A 28 -2.66 -7.22 15.03
CA ASN A 28 -3.22 -5.94 14.63
C ASN A 28 -2.17 -4.99 14.05
N ILE A 29 -0.96 -4.94 14.61
CA ILE A 29 0.15 -4.15 14.05
C ILE A 29 0.48 -4.62 12.63
N SER A 30 0.58 -5.94 12.42
CA SER A 30 0.85 -6.52 11.10
C SER A 30 -0.25 -6.18 10.08
N LYS A 31 -1.52 -6.23 10.52
CA LYS A 31 -2.68 -5.80 9.71
C LYS A 31 -2.61 -4.32 9.36
N THR A 32 -2.40 -3.44 10.34
CA THR A 32 -2.26 -2.00 10.10
C THR A 32 -1.13 -1.68 9.11
N ASN A 33 -0.03 -2.43 9.16
CA ASN A 33 1.08 -2.22 8.23
C ASN A 33 0.71 -2.57 6.78
N VAL A 34 0.00 -3.67 6.54
CA VAL A 34 -0.44 -4.01 5.17
C VAL A 34 -1.47 -3.01 4.65
N ASP A 35 -2.40 -2.56 5.50
CA ASP A 35 -3.42 -1.59 5.12
C ASP A 35 -2.80 -0.22 4.79
N ARG A 36 -1.83 0.24 5.59
CA ARG A 36 -1.08 1.47 5.29
C ARG A 36 -0.34 1.36 3.96
N ALA A 37 0.35 0.25 3.72
CA ALA A 37 1.08 0.06 2.47
C ALA A 37 0.17 0.03 1.23
N ARG A 38 -1.03 -0.55 1.34
CA ARG A 38 -2.04 -0.51 0.28
C ARG A 38 -2.54 0.91 0.02
N ALA A 39 -2.82 1.67 1.08
CA ALA A 39 -3.22 3.07 0.96
C ALA A 39 -2.13 3.92 0.28
N SER A 40 -0.86 3.75 0.68
CA SER A 40 0.27 4.43 0.05
C SER A 40 0.42 4.05 -1.44
N LEU A 41 0.17 2.79 -1.81
CA LEU A 41 0.18 2.39 -3.22
C LEU A 41 -0.91 3.10 -4.03
N VAL A 42 -2.11 3.26 -3.46
CA VAL A 42 -3.20 4.00 -4.11
C VAL A 42 -2.83 5.47 -4.27
N GLN A 43 -2.32 6.12 -3.22
CA GLN A 43 -1.84 7.50 -3.29
C GLN A 43 -0.76 7.67 -4.36
N ALA A 44 0.24 6.78 -4.39
CA ALA A 44 1.31 6.82 -5.37
C ALA A 44 0.80 6.69 -6.82
N LYS A 45 -0.27 5.91 -7.06
CA LYS A 45 -0.92 5.83 -8.38
C LYS A 45 -1.55 7.15 -8.79
N TYR A 46 -2.29 7.80 -7.90
CA TYR A 46 -2.89 9.10 -8.19
C TYR A 46 -1.83 10.19 -8.36
N ASP A 47 -0.79 10.20 -7.53
CA ASP A 47 0.34 11.13 -7.68
C ASP A 47 1.03 10.97 -9.02
N TYR A 48 1.24 9.72 -9.48
CA TYR A 48 1.82 9.46 -10.79
C TYR A 48 0.97 10.03 -11.92
N VAL A 49 -0.35 9.77 -11.91
CA VAL A 49 -1.27 10.32 -12.92
C VAL A 49 -1.29 11.84 -12.86
N PHE A 50 -1.36 12.44 -11.67
CA PHE A 50 -1.36 13.88 -11.48
C PHE A 50 -0.09 14.53 -12.02
N ARG A 51 1.08 13.95 -11.74
CA ARG A 51 2.37 14.43 -12.27
C ARG A 51 2.45 14.33 -13.79
N ILE A 52 1.89 13.29 -14.40
CA ILE A 52 1.78 13.21 -15.87
C ILE A 52 0.91 14.35 -16.41
N LYS A 53 -0.24 14.63 -15.80
CA LYS A 53 -1.13 15.72 -16.25
C LYS A 53 -0.48 17.09 -16.11
N ILE A 54 0.30 17.31 -15.05
CA ILE A 54 1.13 18.53 -14.93
C ILE A 54 2.15 18.61 -16.07
N LEU A 55 2.81 17.50 -16.39
CA LEU A 55 3.79 17.46 -17.47
C LEU A 55 3.14 17.74 -18.83
N ASP A 56 1.96 17.18 -19.10
CA ASP A 56 1.18 17.45 -20.31
C ASP A 56 0.78 18.93 -20.42
N PHE A 57 0.38 19.56 -19.31
CA PHE A 57 0.06 20.98 -19.25
C PHE A 57 1.25 21.85 -19.67
N TYR A 58 2.44 21.60 -19.12
CA TYR A 58 3.65 22.34 -19.50
C TYR A 58 4.11 22.07 -20.93
N GLN A 59 3.68 20.98 -21.55
CA GLN A 59 3.94 20.66 -22.96
C GLN A 59 2.89 21.24 -23.92
N ASN A 60 1.94 22.07 -23.45
CA ASN A 60 0.80 22.57 -24.22
C ASN A 60 -0.08 21.46 -24.83
N LYS A 61 -0.10 20.27 -24.23
CA LYS A 61 -1.02 19.21 -24.63
C LYS A 61 -2.39 19.46 -24.00
N PRO A 62 -3.50 19.20 -24.70
CA PRO A 62 -4.83 19.36 -24.13
C PRO A 62 -5.03 18.41 -22.94
N LEU A 63 -5.52 18.97 -21.83
CA LEU A 63 -5.85 18.22 -20.62
C LEU A 63 -7.05 17.30 -20.91
N THR A 64 -6.80 15.99 -20.90
CA THR A 64 -7.81 14.95 -21.03
C THR A 64 -7.96 14.22 -19.69
N PHE A 65 -9.19 13.90 -19.28
CA PHE A 65 -9.52 13.25 -18.00
C PHE A 65 -9.95 11.81 -18.21
#